data_AF-A0A2E9QZJ9-F1
#
_entry.id   AF-A0A2E9QZJ9-F1
#
_cell.length_a   1.000
_cell.length_b   1.000
_cell.length_c   1.000
_cell.angle_alpha   90.00
_cell.angle_beta   90.00
_cell.angle_gamma   90.00
#
_symmetry.space_group_name_H-M   'P 1'
#
loop_
_entity.id
_entity.type
_entity.pdbx_description
1 polymer ?
#
loop_
_entity_poly.entity_id
_entity_poly.type
_entity_poly.pdbx_seq_one_letter_code
_entity_poly.pdbx_strand_id
1 'polypeptide(L)'
;MKDDIVLKRTVHVSAWRVIGQIAKASKRAELVPILLRVQEFGESNSTDIAQNLFFEARSRKVVAERLLRIAATYQLMEENKGSYTLTDEGIAAIESKHIFVPEFGAWTIWASDDPLLDSPIVRIEPWNEPSAYDEVWGKEQEAERTFEQLPYWLRESTNHSIQPCAGNGETLRIDKLEREGEAIESQATVTMEWTLNPNYSQLRIQSAISGKRFSVELEPPPVTYPDVWRQLLEGEFLWESWDREREVFLAEFDDTNDAERESMTRSLFFHHPEIESYGTFEPLSANNVTLSARSQQDADS
;
A
#
# COMPACT_ATOMS: atom_id res chain seq x y z
N MET A 1 -5.81 -13.02 31.02
CA MET A 1 -6.10 -12.05 29.96
C MET A 1 -4.74 -11.73 29.37
N LYS A 2 -4.46 -12.14 28.14
CA LYS A 2 -3.16 -11.86 27.51
C LYS A 2 -3.20 -10.42 27.00
N ASP A 3 -2.26 -9.61 27.43
CA ASP A 3 -2.14 -8.21 27.01
C ASP A 3 -1.85 -8.15 25.49
N ASP A 4 -2.37 -7.12 24.83
CA ASP A 4 -2.12 -6.89 23.42
C ASP A 4 -0.63 -6.56 23.19
N ILE A 5 -0.01 -7.16 22.16
CA ILE A 5 1.30 -6.72 21.67
C ILE A 5 1.06 -5.56 20.71
N VAL A 6 1.72 -4.43 20.96
CA VAL A 6 1.63 -3.23 20.11
C VAL A 6 3.02 -2.89 19.59
N LEU A 7 3.26 -3.23 18.33
CA LEU A 7 4.50 -2.94 17.61
C LEU A 7 4.35 -1.59 16.88
N LYS A 8 5.28 -0.65 17.11
CA LYS A 8 5.24 0.68 16.48
C LYS A 8 6.52 0.97 15.72
N ARG A 9 6.44 1.73 14.62
CA ARG A 9 7.62 2.33 14.00
C ARG A 9 7.30 3.55 13.17
N THR A 10 8.33 4.37 12.96
CA THR A 10 8.30 5.44 11.95
C THR A 10 8.75 4.90 10.60
N VAL A 11 7.98 5.17 9.56
CA VAL A 11 8.23 4.77 8.18
C VAL A 11 8.85 5.92 7.42
N HIS A 12 9.96 5.66 6.73
CA HIS A 12 10.60 6.64 5.88
C HIS A 12 9.85 6.76 4.54
N VAL A 13 9.34 7.95 4.24
CA VAL A 13 8.62 8.24 3.00
C VAL A 13 9.37 9.29 2.20
N SER A 14 9.87 8.85 1.04
CA SER A 14 10.51 9.71 0.06
C SER A 14 9.47 10.28 -0.90
N ALA A 15 9.80 11.40 -1.53
CA ALA A 15 8.91 12.05 -2.49
C ALA A 15 9.67 12.46 -3.76
N TRP A 16 9.01 12.25 -4.90
CA TRP A 16 9.53 12.60 -6.21
C TRP A 16 8.49 13.34 -7.04
N ARG A 17 8.93 14.32 -7.84
CA ARG A 17 8.14 14.84 -8.95
C ARG A 17 8.58 14.18 -10.24
N VAL A 18 7.65 13.55 -10.94
CA VAL A 18 7.95 12.77 -12.13
C VAL A 18 6.88 12.94 -13.20
N ILE A 19 7.32 12.94 -14.46
CA ILE A 19 6.42 12.91 -15.61
C ILE A 19 5.96 11.47 -15.84
N GLY A 20 4.66 11.29 -16.01
CA GLY A 20 4.08 9.96 -16.15
C GLY A 20 2.65 9.95 -16.65
N GLN A 21 2.16 8.73 -16.89
CA GLN A 21 0.78 8.42 -17.22
C GLN A 21 0.19 7.61 -16.08
N ILE A 22 -0.81 8.18 -15.41
CA ILE A 22 -1.50 7.55 -14.28
C ILE A 22 -2.98 7.45 -14.63
N ALA A 23 -3.51 6.25 -14.58
CA ALA A 23 -4.91 5.98 -14.89
C ALA A 23 -5.74 5.93 -13.61
N LYS A 24 -6.86 6.63 -13.60
CA LYS A 24 -7.78 6.69 -12.47
C LYS A 24 -9.03 5.87 -12.76
N ALA A 25 -9.49 5.09 -11.79
CA ALA A 25 -10.74 4.36 -11.91
C ALA A 25 -11.91 5.36 -12.07
N SER A 26 -12.68 5.23 -13.17
CA SER A 26 -13.79 6.11 -13.47
C SER A 26 -14.95 5.33 -14.12
N LYS A 27 -16.16 5.87 -13.98
CA LYS A 27 -17.36 5.33 -14.63
C LYS A 27 -17.46 5.87 -16.04
N ARG A 28 -17.21 5.02 -17.04
CA ARG A 28 -17.31 5.34 -18.47
C ARG A 28 -18.43 4.52 -19.11
N ALA A 29 -19.67 4.87 -18.74
CA ALA A 29 -20.87 4.14 -19.12
C ALA A 29 -21.07 4.03 -20.64
N GLU A 30 -20.50 4.95 -21.43
CA GLU A 30 -20.56 4.94 -22.88
C GLU A 30 -19.66 3.88 -23.54
N LEU A 31 -18.62 3.41 -22.83
CA LEU A 31 -17.69 2.40 -23.36
C LEU A 31 -18.17 0.98 -23.08
N VAL A 32 -18.90 0.76 -21.98
CA VAL A 32 -19.35 -0.58 -21.55
C VAL A 32 -20.16 -1.33 -22.64
N PRO A 33 -21.14 -0.72 -23.33
CA PRO A 33 -21.88 -1.41 -24.39
C PRO A 33 -20.99 -1.83 -25.58
N ILE A 34 -19.92 -1.09 -25.85
CA ILE A 34 -18.96 -1.40 -26.91
C ILE A 34 -18.16 -2.63 -26.51
N LEU A 35 -17.65 -2.66 -25.27
CA LEU A 35 -16.90 -3.81 -24.75
C LEU A 35 -17.77 -5.07 -24.73
N LEU A 36 -19.02 -4.98 -24.28
CA LEU A 36 -19.98 -6.09 -24.31
C LEU A 36 -20.24 -6.60 -25.73
N ARG A 37 -20.36 -5.69 -26.70
CA ARG A 37 -20.52 -6.06 -28.12
C ARG A 37 -19.29 -6.80 -28.64
N VAL A 38 -18.08 -6.37 -28.29
CA VAL A 38 -16.85 -7.07 -28.69
C VAL A 38 -16.76 -8.43 -27.98
N GLN A 39 -17.16 -8.52 -26.71
CA GLN A 39 -17.18 -9.78 -25.95
C GLN A 39 -18.09 -10.84 -26.59
N GLU A 40 -19.29 -10.43 -27.02
CA GLU A 40 -20.29 -11.34 -27.60
C GLU A 40 -19.86 -11.91 -28.96
N PHE A 41 -19.11 -11.15 -29.75
CA PHE A 41 -18.74 -11.51 -31.13
C PHE A 41 -17.25 -11.83 -31.33
N GLY A 42 -16.43 -11.69 -30.28
CA GLY A 42 -14.98 -11.89 -30.30
C GLY A 42 -14.19 -10.70 -30.85
N GLU A 43 -14.69 -10.07 -31.90
CA GLU A 43 -14.12 -8.85 -32.49
C GLU A 43 -15.20 -7.89 -32.99
N SER A 44 -14.88 -6.60 -33.12
CA SER A 44 -15.78 -5.61 -33.73
C SER A 44 -15.02 -4.51 -34.47
N ASN A 45 -15.73 -3.75 -35.30
CA ASN A 45 -15.19 -2.60 -36.02
C ASN A 45 -16.19 -1.44 -36.02
N SER A 46 -15.75 -0.29 -36.51
CA SER A 46 -16.56 0.94 -36.48
C SER A 46 -17.89 0.83 -37.24
N THR A 47 -17.99 -0.06 -38.24
CA THR A 47 -19.23 -0.30 -38.98
C THR A 47 -20.22 -1.13 -38.16
N ASP A 48 -19.75 -2.20 -37.51
CA ASP A 48 -20.57 -3.03 -36.61
C ASP A 48 -21.12 -2.21 -35.44
N ILE A 49 -20.26 -1.44 -34.76
CA ILE A 49 -20.66 -0.58 -33.65
C ILE A 49 -21.68 0.46 -34.11
N ALA A 50 -21.44 1.15 -35.22
CA ALA A 50 -22.36 2.18 -35.72
C ALA A 50 -23.74 1.60 -36.10
N GLN A 51 -23.76 0.42 -36.71
CA GLN A 51 -24.99 -0.25 -37.12
C GLN A 51 -25.79 -0.77 -35.92
N ASN A 52 -25.12 -1.42 -34.95
CA ASN A 52 -25.80 -2.20 -33.92
C ASN A 52 -25.98 -1.46 -32.60
N LEU A 53 -25.12 -0.50 -32.26
CA LEU A 53 -25.24 0.29 -31.03
C LEU A 53 -25.82 1.68 -31.30
N PHE A 54 -25.57 2.25 -32.48
CA PHE A 54 -26.06 3.59 -32.83
C PHE A 54 -27.18 3.61 -33.86
N PHE A 55 -27.60 2.43 -34.33
CA PHE A 55 -28.68 2.23 -35.30
C PHE A 55 -28.49 2.97 -36.63
N GLU A 56 -27.24 3.31 -37.01
CA GLU A 56 -26.96 4.14 -38.17
C GLU A 56 -25.52 3.92 -38.71
N ALA A 57 -25.37 3.05 -39.71
CA ALA A 57 -24.08 2.54 -40.16
C ALA A 57 -23.16 3.56 -40.88
N ARG A 58 -23.73 4.61 -41.52
CA ARG A 58 -22.95 5.56 -42.34
C ARG A 58 -22.62 6.85 -41.61
N SER A 59 -23.62 7.54 -41.07
CA SER A 59 -23.40 8.88 -40.48
C SER A 59 -22.72 8.84 -39.11
N ARG A 60 -22.84 7.73 -38.37
CA ARG A 60 -22.26 7.58 -37.02
C ARG A 60 -20.97 6.74 -36.97
N LYS A 61 -20.45 6.33 -38.12
CA LYS A 61 -19.20 5.54 -38.22
C LYS A 61 -18.01 6.24 -37.56
N VAL A 62 -17.88 7.56 -37.74
CA VAL A 62 -16.81 8.36 -37.13
C VAL A 62 -16.90 8.39 -35.60
N VAL A 63 -18.12 8.40 -35.05
CA VAL A 63 -18.35 8.34 -33.60
C VAL A 63 -17.97 6.97 -33.06
N ALA A 64 -18.38 5.90 -33.75
CA ALA A 64 -18.01 4.52 -33.42
C ALA A 64 -16.50 4.31 -33.44
N GLU A 65 -15.82 4.77 -34.49
CA GLU A 65 -14.37 4.72 -34.61
C GLU A 65 -13.68 5.49 -33.48
N ARG A 66 -14.18 6.68 -33.12
CA ARG A 66 -13.64 7.45 -32.01
C ARG A 66 -13.75 6.69 -30.68
N LEU A 67 -14.88 6.05 -30.40
CA LEU A 67 -15.08 5.32 -29.16
C LEU A 67 -14.25 4.04 -29.08
N LEU A 68 -14.10 3.31 -30.20
CA LEU A 68 -13.18 2.18 -30.31
C LEU A 68 -11.74 2.61 -30.03
N ARG A 69 -11.28 3.73 -30.63
CA ARG A 69 -9.94 4.28 -30.37
C ARG A 69 -9.74 4.74 -28.92
N ILE A 70 -10.77 5.33 -28.30
CA ILE A 70 -10.71 5.71 -26.87
C ILE A 70 -10.52 4.47 -26.02
N ALA A 71 -11.31 3.42 -26.24
CA ALA A 71 -11.19 2.19 -25.48
C ALA A 71 -9.84 1.49 -25.72
N ALA A 72 -9.31 1.52 -26.95
CA ALA A 72 -7.95 1.05 -27.21
C ALA A 72 -6.87 1.89 -26.51
N THR A 73 -7.04 3.22 -26.45
CA THR A 73 -6.15 4.12 -25.69
C THR A 73 -6.16 3.79 -24.20
N TYR A 74 -7.29 3.32 -23.67
CA TYR A 74 -7.43 2.89 -22.27
C TYR A 74 -6.98 1.44 -22.05
N GLN A 75 -6.37 0.83 -23.07
CA GLN A 75 -5.91 -0.56 -23.06
C GLN A 75 -7.03 -1.57 -22.82
N LEU A 76 -8.28 -1.22 -23.13
CA LEU A 76 -9.44 -2.12 -23.00
C LEU A 76 -9.61 -3.03 -24.24
N MET A 77 -9.00 -2.63 -25.35
CA MET A 77 -9.03 -3.35 -26.61
C MET A 77 -7.72 -3.17 -27.36
N GLU A 78 -7.37 -4.14 -28.19
CA GLU A 78 -6.28 -4.06 -29.16
C GLU A 78 -6.83 -3.88 -30.56
N GLU A 79 -6.21 -2.99 -31.34
CA GLU A 79 -6.54 -2.80 -32.75
C GLU A 79 -5.66 -3.69 -33.64
N ASN A 80 -6.29 -4.51 -34.47
CA ASN A 80 -5.62 -5.31 -35.48
C ASN A 80 -6.30 -5.11 -36.85
N LYS A 81 -5.58 -4.45 -37.77
CA LYS A 81 -6.04 -4.18 -39.15
C LYS A 81 -7.46 -3.57 -39.24
N GLY A 82 -7.82 -2.71 -38.28
CA GLY A 82 -9.11 -2.03 -38.22
C GLY A 82 -10.25 -2.84 -37.57
N SER A 83 -9.93 -4.02 -37.02
CA SER A 83 -10.77 -4.77 -36.08
C SER A 83 -10.25 -4.58 -34.66
N TYR A 84 -11.12 -4.69 -33.67
CA TYR A 84 -10.82 -4.50 -32.25
C TYR A 84 -11.22 -5.76 -31.47
N THR A 85 -10.31 -6.25 -30.63
CA THR A 85 -10.52 -7.39 -29.72
C THR A 85 -10.30 -6.96 -28.28
N LEU A 86 -10.99 -7.59 -27.33
CA LEU A 86 -10.79 -7.27 -25.90
C LEU A 86 -9.40 -7.70 -25.41
N THR A 87 -8.85 -6.89 -24.50
CA THR A 87 -7.75 -7.26 -23.62
C THR A 87 -8.28 -7.86 -22.32
N ASP A 88 -7.38 -8.37 -21.47
CA ASP A 88 -7.72 -8.82 -20.11
C ASP A 88 -8.29 -7.66 -19.28
N GLU A 89 -7.75 -6.44 -19.44
CA GLU A 89 -8.27 -5.22 -18.83
C GLU A 89 -9.68 -4.88 -19.32
N GLY A 90 -9.96 -5.09 -20.61
CA GLY A 90 -11.29 -4.92 -21.18
C GLY A 90 -12.32 -5.84 -20.55
N ILE A 91 -11.95 -7.10 -20.32
CA ILE A 91 -12.79 -8.10 -19.64
C ILE A 91 -13.01 -7.70 -18.18
N ALA A 92 -11.95 -7.37 -17.44
CA ALA A 92 -12.03 -6.94 -16.05
C ALA A 92 -12.87 -5.65 -15.88
N ALA A 93 -12.82 -4.73 -16.85
CA ALA A 93 -13.63 -3.51 -16.86
C ALA A 93 -15.13 -3.79 -17.04
N ILE A 94 -15.52 -4.82 -17.79
CA ILE A 94 -16.92 -5.25 -17.92
C ILE A 94 -17.43 -5.78 -16.57
N GLU A 95 -16.65 -6.64 -15.90
CA GLU A 95 -17.03 -7.27 -14.63
C GLU A 95 -17.12 -6.25 -13.49
N SER A 96 -16.09 -5.41 -13.34
CA SER A 96 -16.01 -4.40 -12.28
C SER A 96 -16.85 -3.16 -12.56
N LYS A 97 -17.25 -2.91 -13.82
CA LYS A 97 -17.89 -1.68 -14.32
C LYS A 97 -17.07 -0.40 -14.05
N HIS A 98 -15.77 -0.55 -13.82
CA HIS A 98 -14.82 0.56 -13.66
C HIS A 98 -13.82 0.52 -14.80
N ILE A 99 -13.52 1.69 -15.36
CA ILE A 99 -12.54 1.84 -16.44
C ILE A 99 -11.44 2.78 -15.94
N PHE A 100 -10.19 2.33 -16.07
CA PHE A 100 -9.04 3.16 -15.80
C PHE A 100 -8.86 4.18 -16.94
N VAL A 101 -8.99 5.46 -16.60
CA VAL A 101 -8.83 6.57 -17.54
C VAL A 101 -7.43 7.14 -17.37
N PRO A 102 -6.50 6.94 -18.33
CA PRO A 102 -5.14 7.43 -18.25
C PRO A 102 -5.06 8.96 -18.39
N GLU A 103 -4.27 9.57 -17.50
CA GLU A 103 -3.94 10.99 -17.49
C GLU A 103 -2.41 11.13 -17.60
N PHE A 104 -1.95 11.81 -18.65
CA PHE A 104 -0.53 12.17 -18.79
C PHE A 104 -0.27 13.53 -18.13
N GLY A 105 0.79 13.63 -17.33
CA GLY A 105 1.15 14.87 -16.66
C GLY A 105 2.37 14.72 -15.75
N ALA A 106 2.65 15.77 -14.99
CA ALA A 106 3.60 15.75 -13.90
C ALA A 106 2.88 15.37 -12.59
N TRP A 107 3.51 14.53 -11.80
CA TRP A 107 2.94 13.95 -10.58
C TRP A 107 3.92 14.08 -9.43
N THR A 108 3.42 14.40 -8.24
CA THR A 108 4.16 14.20 -7.00
C THR A 108 3.78 12.83 -6.44
N ILE A 109 4.77 11.98 -6.22
CA ILE A 109 4.61 10.62 -5.71
C ILE A 109 5.33 10.52 -4.37
N TRP A 110 4.58 10.19 -3.32
CA TRP A 110 5.12 9.82 -2.01
C TRP A 110 5.15 8.31 -1.91
N ALA A 111 6.32 7.74 -1.65
CA ALA A 111 6.49 6.30 -1.67
C ALA A 111 7.54 5.81 -0.67
N SER A 112 7.41 4.54 -0.29
CA SER A 112 8.26 3.84 0.67
C SER A 112 8.33 2.36 0.30
N ASP A 113 9.46 1.71 0.52
CA ASP A 113 9.64 0.27 0.36
C ASP A 113 9.42 -0.53 1.64
N ASP A 114 8.75 0.07 2.63
CA ASP A 114 8.43 -0.57 3.89
C ASP A 114 7.56 -1.84 3.68
N PRO A 115 7.97 -3.01 4.20
CA PRO A 115 7.31 -4.29 3.95
C PRO A 115 5.93 -4.44 4.61
N LEU A 116 5.52 -3.51 5.48
CA LEU A 116 4.17 -3.46 6.04
C LEU A 116 3.18 -2.71 5.13
N LEU A 117 3.65 -2.11 4.03
CA LEU A 117 2.78 -1.51 3.03
C LEU A 117 2.39 -2.52 1.95
N ASP A 118 1.09 -2.64 1.69
CA ASP A 118 0.56 -3.46 0.57
C ASP A 118 1.03 -2.93 -0.80
N SER A 119 1.32 -1.63 -0.87
CA SER A 119 1.84 -0.97 -2.06
C SER A 119 2.90 0.05 -1.66
N PRO A 120 4.01 0.15 -2.39
CA PRO A 120 5.05 1.13 -2.06
C PRO A 120 4.56 2.58 -2.21
N ILE A 121 3.46 2.79 -2.93
CA ILE A 121 2.88 4.11 -3.14
C ILE A 121 2.00 4.49 -1.96
N VAL A 122 2.42 5.50 -1.21
CA VAL A 122 1.65 6.05 -0.09
C VAL A 122 0.62 7.05 -0.61
N ARG A 123 1.03 7.93 -1.53
CA ARG A 123 0.17 8.98 -2.10
C ARG A 123 0.65 9.39 -3.49
N ILE A 124 -0.29 9.80 -4.35
CA ILE A 124 0.02 10.44 -5.62
C ILE A 124 -0.88 11.66 -5.80
N GLU A 125 -0.32 12.78 -6.25
CA GLU A 125 -1.08 13.98 -6.61
C GLU A 125 -0.58 14.58 -7.93
N PRO A 126 -1.45 15.19 -8.74
CA PRO A 126 -1.01 15.96 -9.89
C PRO A 126 -0.18 17.15 -9.40
N TRP A 127 0.93 17.41 -10.09
CA TRP A 127 1.76 18.58 -9.87
C TRP A 127 1.57 19.56 -11.02
N ASN A 128 1.45 20.85 -10.70
CA ASN A 128 1.36 21.91 -11.69
C ASN A 128 2.56 22.85 -11.55
N GLU A 129 3.23 23.15 -12.67
CA GLU A 129 4.38 24.07 -12.67
C GLU A 129 3.90 25.46 -12.36
N PRO A 130 4.54 26.16 -11.39
CA PRO A 130 4.40 27.61 -11.30
C PRO A 130 4.67 28.19 -12.68
N SER A 131 3.84 29.14 -13.10
CA SER A 131 4.03 29.74 -14.41
C SER A 131 5.31 30.57 -14.41
N ALA A 132 5.93 30.76 -15.58
CA ALA A 132 7.08 31.67 -15.74
C ALA A 132 6.79 33.12 -15.28
N TYR A 133 5.52 33.48 -15.04
CA TYR A 133 5.12 34.75 -14.46
C TYR A 133 5.32 34.80 -12.93
N ASP A 134 5.14 33.66 -12.25
CA ASP A 134 5.32 33.53 -10.79
C ASP A 134 6.81 33.55 -10.41
N GLU A 135 7.68 33.02 -11.28
CA GLU A 135 9.15 33.02 -11.13
C GLU A 135 9.75 34.43 -11.19
N VAL A 136 9.13 35.37 -11.91
CA VAL A 136 9.67 36.74 -12.06
C VAL A 136 9.34 37.63 -10.86
N TRP A 137 8.27 37.34 -10.12
CA TRP A 137 7.85 38.12 -8.94
C TRP A 137 8.24 37.50 -7.60
N GLY A 138 8.49 36.18 -7.56
CA GLY A 138 8.99 35.48 -6.38
C GLY A 138 10.53 35.49 -6.34
N LYS A 139 11.11 36.15 -5.32
CA LYS A 139 12.52 35.93 -4.93
C LYS A 139 12.68 34.53 -4.28
N GLU A 140 12.46 33.46 -5.03
CA GLU A 140 13.02 32.18 -4.67
C GLU A 140 14.27 32.00 -5.52
N GLN A 141 15.44 31.97 -4.85
CA GLN A 141 16.64 31.43 -5.46
C GLN A 141 16.24 30.08 -6.07
N GLU A 142 16.46 29.89 -7.36
CA GLU A 142 16.41 28.58 -8.00
C GLU A 142 17.31 27.65 -7.17
N ALA A 143 16.73 26.93 -6.22
CA ALA A 143 17.39 25.78 -5.64
C ALA A 143 17.59 24.84 -6.83
N GLU A 144 18.84 24.46 -7.10
CA GLU A 144 19.14 23.53 -8.18
C GLU A 144 18.23 22.30 -8.02
N ARG A 145 17.38 22.05 -9.02
CA ARG A 145 16.48 20.90 -9.02
C ARG A 145 17.33 19.65 -9.21
N THR A 146 17.36 18.78 -8.20
CA THR A 146 18.12 17.53 -8.28
C THR A 146 17.25 16.44 -8.88
N PHE A 147 17.59 16.04 -10.10
CA PHE A 147 16.97 14.89 -10.77
C PHE A 147 17.77 13.62 -10.47
N GLU A 148 17.07 12.60 -10.00
CA GLU A 148 17.65 11.32 -9.62
C GLU A 148 16.90 10.18 -10.29
N GLN A 149 17.58 9.05 -10.47
CA GLN A 149 16.93 7.83 -10.95
C GLN A 149 15.91 7.35 -9.92
N LEU A 150 14.69 7.07 -10.37
CA LEU A 150 13.67 6.51 -9.50
C LEU A 150 14.12 5.13 -8.97
N PRO A 151 13.84 4.83 -7.68
CA PRO A 151 14.11 3.52 -7.12
C PRO A 151 13.49 2.40 -7.95
N TYR A 152 14.16 1.24 -7.98
CA TYR A 152 13.70 0.09 -8.74
C TYR A 152 12.29 -0.36 -8.33
N TRP A 153 12.02 -0.48 -7.02
CA TRP A 153 10.72 -0.87 -6.49
C TRP A 153 9.59 0.08 -6.90
N LEU A 154 9.89 1.37 -7.07
CA LEU A 154 8.92 2.36 -7.54
C LEU A 154 8.61 2.16 -9.02
N ARG A 155 9.63 1.86 -9.82
CA ARG A 155 9.46 1.60 -11.26
C ARG A 155 8.72 0.28 -11.52
N GLU A 156 8.90 -0.73 -10.68
CA GLU A 156 8.16 -1.99 -10.79
C GLU A 156 6.68 -1.86 -10.43
N SER A 157 6.28 -0.78 -9.77
CA SER A 157 4.87 -0.51 -9.45
C SER A 157 4.02 -0.16 -10.69
N THR A 158 4.63 -0.05 -11.88
CA THR A 158 3.89 0.17 -13.13
C THR A 158 3.02 -1.03 -13.51
N ASN A 159 1.93 -0.77 -14.24
CA ASN A 159 0.94 -1.73 -14.73
C ASN A 159 0.16 -2.51 -13.67
N HIS A 160 0.29 -2.17 -12.39
CA HIS A 160 -0.50 -2.74 -11.32
C HIS A 160 -1.56 -1.74 -10.83
N SER A 161 -2.76 -2.24 -10.57
CA SER A 161 -3.79 -1.45 -9.89
C SER A 161 -3.42 -1.36 -8.42
N ILE A 162 -3.37 -0.13 -7.91
CA ILE A 162 -2.99 0.19 -6.53
C ILE A 162 -4.06 1.07 -5.91
N GLN A 163 -4.21 0.96 -4.60
CA GLN A 163 -5.00 1.89 -3.81
C GLN A 163 -4.07 2.50 -2.76
N PRO A 164 -3.47 3.67 -3.03
CA PRO A 164 -2.56 4.29 -2.08
C PRO A 164 -3.26 4.50 -0.74
N CYS A 165 -2.58 4.17 0.35
CA CYS A 165 -3.16 4.26 1.69
C CYS A 165 -3.57 5.69 2.06
N ALA A 166 -2.92 6.71 1.48
CA ALA A 166 -3.27 8.13 1.62
C ALA A 166 -4.06 8.70 0.44
N GLY A 167 -4.61 7.85 -0.43
CA GLY A 167 -5.27 8.22 -1.69
C GLY A 167 -6.77 8.41 -1.62
N ASN A 168 -7.36 8.55 -0.42
CA ASN A 168 -8.81 8.69 -0.20
C ASN A 168 -9.67 7.54 -0.78
N GLY A 169 -9.10 6.34 -0.91
CA GLY A 169 -9.79 5.18 -1.48
C GLY A 169 -9.87 5.16 -3.01
N GLU A 170 -9.17 6.06 -3.71
CA GLU A 170 -9.09 6.03 -5.16
C GLU A 170 -8.19 4.87 -5.62
N THR A 171 -8.72 4.05 -6.53
CA THR A 171 -7.92 3.04 -7.24
C THR A 171 -7.26 3.68 -8.46
N LEU A 172 -5.95 3.50 -8.55
CA LEU A 172 -5.09 4.05 -9.59
C LEU A 172 -4.33 2.92 -10.27
N ARG A 173 -3.87 3.15 -11.50
CA ARG A 173 -2.90 2.30 -12.18
C ARG A 173 -1.81 3.19 -12.76
N ILE A 174 -0.55 2.86 -12.48
CA ILE A 174 0.58 3.61 -13.02
C ILE A 174 0.94 2.98 -14.37
N ASP A 175 0.52 3.58 -15.48
CA ASP A 175 0.78 3.02 -16.81
C ASP A 175 2.24 3.27 -17.23
N LYS A 176 2.79 4.43 -16.87
CA LYS A 176 4.15 4.83 -17.22
C LYS A 176 4.70 5.87 -16.26
N LEU A 177 5.98 5.73 -15.89
CA LEU A 177 6.77 6.78 -15.26
C LEU A 177 8.06 7.00 -16.07
N GLU A 178 8.54 8.23 -16.14
CA GLU A 178 9.90 8.49 -16.57
C GLU A 178 10.92 7.86 -15.61
N ARG A 179 12.14 7.61 -16.10
CA ARG A 179 13.18 6.92 -15.31
C ARG A 179 13.75 7.80 -14.20
N GLU A 180 13.72 9.11 -14.41
CA GLU A 180 14.26 10.12 -13.50
C GLU A 180 13.12 11.01 -13.01
N GLY A 181 13.25 11.49 -11.78
CA GLY A 181 12.34 12.44 -11.17
C GLY A 181 13.11 13.41 -10.28
N GLU A 182 12.55 14.59 -10.07
CA GLU A 182 13.07 15.56 -9.12
C GLU A 182 12.82 15.03 -7.70
N ALA A 183 13.89 14.75 -6.95
CA ALA A 183 13.77 14.39 -5.54
C ALA A 183 13.37 15.64 -4.75
N ILE A 184 12.31 15.53 -3.94
CA ILE A 184 11.85 16.65 -3.11
C ILE A 184 11.90 16.27 -1.63
N GLU A 185 12.25 17.24 -0.80
CA GLU A 185 12.26 17.05 0.64
C GLU A 185 10.83 16.77 1.13
N SER A 186 10.65 15.60 1.72
CA SER A 186 9.35 15.14 2.19
C SER A 186 9.18 15.52 3.66
N GLN A 187 8.22 16.40 3.97
CA GLN A 187 7.78 16.62 5.35
C GLN A 187 6.78 15.54 5.82
N ALA A 188 6.76 14.37 5.16
CA ALA A 188 5.86 13.29 5.51
C ALA A 188 6.33 12.61 6.81
N THR A 189 5.49 12.64 7.84
CA THR A 189 5.68 11.81 9.02
C THR A 189 4.68 10.67 8.96
N VAL A 190 5.17 9.44 8.85
CA VAL A 190 4.34 8.24 8.77
C VAL A 190 4.71 7.32 9.92
N THR A 191 3.72 6.95 10.72
CA THR A 191 3.86 6.03 11.84
C THR A 191 2.96 4.84 11.59
N MET A 192 3.49 3.65 11.81
CA MET A 192 2.74 2.40 11.77
C MET A 192 2.59 1.84 13.17
N GLU A 193 1.42 1.27 13.42
CA GLU A 193 1.07 0.57 14.64
C GLU A 193 0.42 -0.77 14.27
N TRP A 194 1.07 -1.86 14.64
CA TRP A 194 0.58 -3.21 14.48
C TRP A 194 0.20 -3.78 15.85
N THR A 195 -1.10 -3.94 16.07
CA THR A 195 -1.66 -4.47 17.32
C THR A 195 -2.11 -5.90 17.09
N LEU A 196 -1.71 -6.81 17.97
CA LEU A 196 -2.00 -8.23 17.85
C LEU A 196 -2.25 -8.90 19.20
N ASN A 197 -3.23 -9.79 19.22
CA ASN A 197 -3.53 -10.72 20.29
C ASN A 197 -3.96 -12.09 19.69
N PRO A 198 -4.21 -13.13 20.49
CA PRO A 198 -4.53 -14.46 19.96
C PRO A 198 -5.75 -14.53 19.01
N ASN A 199 -6.66 -13.55 19.07
CA ASN A 199 -7.90 -13.55 18.29
C ASN A 199 -7.98 -12.41 17.27
N TYR A 200 -6.97 -11.55 17.21
CA TYR A 200 -7.04 -10.28 16.49
C TYR A 200 -5.68 -9.80 16.03
N SER A 201 -5.63 -9.23 14.83
CA SER A 201 -4.46 -8.55 14.27
C SER A 201 -4.96 -7.34 13.48
N GLN A 202 -4.42 -6.17 13.78
CA GLN A 202 -4.75 -4.92 13.09
C GLN A 202 -3.49 -4.10 12.84
N LEU A 203 -3.32 -3.71 11.59
CA LEU A 203 -2.29 -2.77 11.18
C LEU A 203 -2.94 -1.42 10.87
N ARG A 204 -2.43 -0.37 11.51
CA ARG A 204 -2.87 1.00 11.27
C ARG A 204 -1.69 1.86 10.85
N ILE A 205 -1.91 2.64 9.81
CA ILE A 205 -1.01 3.71 9.40
C ILE A 205 -1.61 5.05 9.82
N GLN A 206 -0.81 5.86 10.50
CA GLN A 206 -1.11 7.25 10.81
C GLN A 206 -0.08 8.11 10.14
N SER A 207 -0.52 9.13 9.42
CA SER A 207 0.43 9.96 8.69
C SER A 207 -0.05 11.38 8.51
N ALA A 208 0.92 12.28 8.40
CA ALA A 208 0.73 13.64 7.95
C ALA A 208 1.56 13.86 6.68
N ILE A 209 0.88 14.01 5.54
CA ILE A 209 1.53 14.33 4.25
C ILE A 209 1.03 15.70 3.81
N SER A 210 1.96 16.63 3.58
CA SER A 210 1.65 18.01 3.16
C SER A 210 0.64 18.68 4.09
N GLY A 211 0.78 18.49 5.41
CA GLY A 211 -0.08 19.06 6.45
C GLY A 211 -1.45 18.38 6.62
N LYS A 212 -1.81 17.41 5.77
CA LYS A 212 -3.07 16.65 5.90
C LYS A 212 -2.83 15.37 6.68
N ARG A 213 -3.57 15.21 7.78
CA ARG A 213 -3.54 13.99 8.60
C ARG A 213 -4.53 12.96 8.09
N PHE A 214 -4.12 11.71 8.08
CA PHE A 214 -4.98 10.56 7.82
C PHE A 214 -4.64 9.40 8.74
N SER A 215 -5.62 8.53 8.94
CA SER A 215 -5.48 7.27 9.67
C SER A 215 -6.24 6.22 8.86
N VAL A 216 -5.55 5.17 8.45
CA VAL A 216 -6.11 4.11 7.62
C VAL A 216 -5.71 2.77 8.20
N GLU A 217 -6.65 1.83 8.15
CA GLU A 217 -6.41 0.42 8.49
C GLU A 217 -5.94 -0.30 7.23
N LEU A 218 -4.85 -1.04 7.35
CA LEU A 218 -4.26 -1.84 6.28
C LEU A 218 -4.49 -3.32 6.56
N GLU A 219 -4.29 -4.16 5.55
CA GLU A 219 -4.27 -5.59 5.80
C GLU A 219 -3.06 -5.93 6.69
N PRO A 220 -3.27 -6.60 7.83
CA PRO A 220 -2.16 -6.96 8.70
C PRO A 220 -1.31 -8.06 8.04
N PRO A 221 -0.01 -8.14 8.39
CA PRO A 221 0.83 -9.25 8.00
C PRO A 221 0.19 -10.61 8.31
N PRO A 222 0.37 -11.64 7.45
CA PRO A 222 -0.08 -13.00 7.71
C PRO A 222 0.81 -13.73 8.74
N VAL A 223 1.16 -13.04 9.84
CA VAL A 223 1.97 -13.56 10.94
C VAL A 223 1.09 -13.63 12.18
N THR A 224 1.12 -14.77 12.86
CA THR A 224 0.25 -15.02 14.01
C THR A 224 0.81 -14.41 15.30
N TYR A 225 -0.06 -14.13 16.27
CA TYR A 225 0.38 -13.70 17.61
C TYR A 225 1.41 -14.66 18.23
N PRO A 226 1.22 -16.00 18.23
CA PRO A 226 2.24 -16.93 18.73
C PRO A 226 3.60 -16.81 18.02
N ASP A 227 3.61 -16.58 16.71
CA ASP A 227 4.86 -16.41 15.95
C ASP A 227 5.57 -15.10 16.28
N VAL A 228 4.81 -14.01 16.44
CA VAL A 228 5.38 -12.73 16.90
C VAL A 228 5.93 -12.88 18.32
N TRP A 229 5.15 -13.46 19.23
CA TRP A 229 5.58 -13.67 20.62
C TRP A 229 6.86 -14.51 20.71
N ARG A 230 6.96 -15.58 19.91
CA ARG A 230 8.18 -16.39 19.80
C ARG A 230 9.37 -15.53 19.38
N GLN A 231 9.24 -14.78 18.29
CA GLN A 231 10.33 -13.95 17.76
C GLN A 231 10.80 -12.89 18.75
N LEU A 232 9.87 -12.26 19.47
CA LEU A 232 10.20 -11.31 20.54
C LEU A 232 11.02 -11.97 21.65
N LEU A 233 10.60 -13.15 22.12
CA LEU A 233 11.32 -13.90 23.14
C LEU A 233 12.68 -14.40 22.65
N GLU A 234 12.78 -14.85 21.39
CA GLU A 234 14.05 -15.27 20.77
C GLU A 234 15.03 -14.08 20.69
N GLY A 235 14.55 -12.89 20.32
CA GLY A 235 15.36 -11.67 20.22
C GLY A 235 15.99 -11.22 21.55
N GLU A 236 15.36 -11.54 22.68
CA GLU A 236 15.88 -11.25 24.03
C GLU A 236 16.48 -12.50 24.72
N PHE A 237 16.68 -13.60 23.99
CA PHE A 237 17.18 -14.88 24.53
C PHE A 237 16.32 -15.49 25.66
N LEU A 238 15.03 -15.13 25.70
CA LEU A 238 14.07 -15.55 26.72
C LEU A 238 13.28 -16.81 26.34
N TRP A 239 13.39 -17.26 25.09
CA TRP A 239 12.58 -18.36 24.56
C TRP A 239 12.76 -19.69 25.30
N GLU A 240 13.97 -20.00 25.78
CA GLU A 240 14.26 -21.20 26.57
C GLU A 240 13.59 -21.19 27.95
N SER A 241 13.20 -20.00 28.44
CA SER A 241 12.48 -19.82 29.70
C SER A 241 10.97 -19.81 29.51
N TRP A 242 10.46 -20.09 28.31
CA TRP A 242 9.03 -20.08 28.03
C TRP A 242 8.45 -21.50 28.00
N ASP A 243 7.50 -21.79 28.89
CA ASP A 243 6.72 -23.03 28.83
C ASP A 243 5.62 -22.88 27.78
N ARG A 244 5.76 -23.63 26.68
CA ARG A 244 4.88 -23.56 25.51
C ARG A 244 3.51 -24.20 25.75
N GLU A 245 3.43 -25.20 26.62
CA GLU A 245 2.18 -25.91 26.89
C GLU A 245 1.30 -25.08 27.82
N ARG A 246 1.92 -24.50 28.86
CA ARG A 246 1.23 -23.69 29.86
C ARG A 246 1.12 -22.21 29.49
N GLU A 247 1.89 -21.77 28.51
CA GLU A 247 2.01 -20.37 28.09
C GLU A 247 2.42 -19.45 29.25
N VAL A 248 3.43 -19.86 30.01
CA VAL A 248 3.96 -19.13 31.17
C VAL A 248 5.48 -18.97 31.08
N PHE A 249 5.98 -17.91 31.73
CA PHE A 249 7.42 -17.66 31.84
C PHE A 249 7.99 -18.33 33.08
N LEU A 250 9.02 -19.16 32.89
CA LEU A 250 9.71 -19.91 33.93
C LEU A 250 10.83 -19.06 34.54
N ALA A 251 10.65 -18.68 35.80
CA ALA A 251 11.63 -17.88 36.54
C ALA A 251 12.26 -18.68 37.69
N GLU A 252 13.53 -18.40 37.97
CA GLU A 252 14.21 -18.83 39.19
C GLU A 252 13.81 -17.91 40.36
N PHE A 253 13.82 -18.43 41.58
CA PHE A 253 13.42 -17.63 42.74
C PHE A 253 14.28 -16.38 42.90
N ASP A 254 15.60 -16.50 42.73
CA ASP A 254 16.56 -15.40 42.88
C ASP A 254 16.43 -14.32 41.81
N ASP A 255 15.84 -14.66 40.66
CA ASP A 255 15.59 -13.73 39.56
C ASP A 255 14.28 -12.96 39.70
N THR A 256 13.49 -13.23 40.74
CA THR A 256 12.19 -12.57 41.00
C THR A 256 12.26 -11.60 42.16
N ASN A 257 11.41 -10.57 42.15
CA ASN A 257 11.21 -9.68 43.29
C ASN A 257 9.91 -9.98 44.05
N ASP A 258 9.76 -9.41 45.25
CA ASP A 258 8.61 -9.69 46.13
C ASP A 258 7.25 -9.37 45.46
N ALA A 259 7.18 -8.31 44.64
CA ALA A 259 5.95 -7.96 43.94
C ALA A 259 5.59 -8.97 42.85
N GLU A 260 6.57 -9.45 42.09
CA GLU A 260 6.39 -10.50 41.08
C GLU A 260 5.97 -11.83 41.72
N ARG A 261 6.51 -12.15 42.89
CA ARG A 261 6.15 -13.35 43.67
C ARG A 261 4.73 -13.25 44.23
N GLU A 262 4.32 -12.07 44.69
CA GLU A 262 2.95 -11.84 45.15
C GLU A 262 1.93 -11.85 44.01
N SER A 263 2.25 -11.25 42.86
CA SER A 263 1.33 -11.14 41.72
C SER A 263 1.37 -12.35 40.79
N MET A 264 2.42 -13.17 40.84
CA MET A 264 2.73 -14.23 39.89
C MET A 264 2.78 -13.73 38.43
N THR A 265 3.22 -12.49 38.24
CA THR A 265 3.34 -11.86 36.93
C THR A 265 4.61 -11.02 36.82
N ARG A 266 5.12 -10.88 35.59
CA ARG A 266 6.30 -10.07 35.24
C ARG A 266 6.01 -9.19 34.03
N SER A 267 6.74 -8.08 33.93
CA SER A 267 6.82 -7.31 32.69
C SER A 267 8.09 -7.70 31.94
N LEU A 268 7.96 -8.09 30.68
CA LEU A 268 9.08 -8.36 29.78
C LEU A 268 9.33 -7.12 28.91
N PHE A 269 10.59 -6.71 28.78
CA PHE A 269 10.98 -5.57 27.97
C PHE A 269 11.75 -6.05 26.74
N PHE A 270 11.36 -5.54 25.57
CA PHE A 270 11.97 -5.86 24.29
C PHE A 270 12.63 -4.57 23.74
N HIS A 271 13.95 -4.55 23.71
CA HIS A 271 14.74 -3.37 23.34
C HIS A 271 14.80 -3.15 21.84
N HIS A 272 14.90 -4.24 21.08
CA HIS A 272 14.98 -4.23 19.63
C HIS A 272 14.03 -5.28 19.04
N PRO A 273 12.71 -5.07 19.15
CA PRO A 273 11.74 -6.00 18.58
C PRO A 273 11.96 -6.12 17.06
N GLU A 274 12.32 -7.31 16.59
CA GLU A 274 12.52 -7.61 15.18
C GLU A 274 11.59 -8.75 14.77
N ILE A 275 10.84 -8.54 13.71
CA ILE A 275 9.97 -9.56 13.13
C ILE A 275 10.52 -9.89 11.74
N GLU A 276 10.78 -11.17 11.52
CA GLU A 276 11.29 -11.71 10.26
C GLU A 276 10.45 -11.20 9.08
N SER A 277 11.12 -10.76 8.02
CA SER A 277 10.53 -10.15 6.81
C SER A 277 9.84 -8.80 7.00
N TYR A 278 9.57 -8.36 8.24
CA TYR A 278 8.93 -7.08 8.52
C TYR A 278 9.87 -6.06 9.14
N GLY A 279 11.01 -6.46 9.68
CA GLY A 279 12.06 -5.58 10.18
C GLY A 279 11.88 -5.18 11.65
N THR A 280 12.51 -4.07 12.03
CA THR A 280 12.61 -3.63 13.43
C THR A 280 11.49 -2.65 13.81
N PHE A 281 11.13 -2.67 15.09
CA PHE A 281 10.14 -1.79 15.71
C PHE A 281 10.73 -1.03 16.90
N GLU A 282 9.98 -0.05 17.39
CA GLU A 282 10.27 0.69 18.61
C GLU A 282 10.23 -0.24 19.84
N PRO A 283 11.04 0.04 20.88
CA PRO A 283 11.03 -0.74 22.12
C PRO A 283 9.63 -0.84 22.74
N LEU A 284 9.30 -2.01 23.29
CA LEU A 284 8.00 -2.25 23.92
C LEU A 284 8.11 -3.09 25.20
N SER A 285 7.10 -2.99 26.05
CA SER A 285 6.95 -3.81 27.25
C SER A 285 5.68 -4.66 27.16
N ALA A 286 5.82 -5.98 27.32
CA ALA A 286 4.68 -6.87 27.55
C ALA A 286 4.48 -7.00 29.06
N ASN A 287 3.36 -6.48 29.55
CA ASN A 287 3.03 -6.50 30.96
C ASN A 287 2.25 -7.77 31.32
N ASN A 288 2.13 -8.04 32.62
CA ASN A 288 1.29 -9.12 33.15
C ASN A 288 1.58 -10.52 32.58
N VAL A 289 2.84 -10.81 32.21
CA VAL A 289 3.26 -12.13 31.76
C VAL A 289 3.25 -13.08 32.94
N THR A 290 2.42 -14.13 32.88
CA THR A 290 2.29 -15.12 33.96
C THR A 290 3.63 -15.79 34.26
N LEU A 291 3.98 -15.86 35.53
CA LEU A 291 5.16 -16.55 36.02
C LEU A 291 4.83 -17.95 36.52
N SER A 292 5.80 -18.86 36.41
CA SER A 292 5.83 -20.13 37.12
C SER A 292 7.26 -20.41 37.56
N ALA A 293 7.40 -21.14 38.66
CA ALA A 293 8.71 -21.62 39.10
C ALA A 293 9.35 -22.49 38.03
N ARG A 294 10.65 -22.28 37.76
CA ARG A 294 11.43 -23.09 36.81
C ARG A 294 11.61 -24.53 37.29
N SER A 295 11.77 -24.73 38.60
CA SER A 295 11.88 -26.04 39.23
C SER A 295 11.04 -26.15 40.50
N GLN A 296 10.87 -27.37 41.02
CA GLN A 296 10.21 -27.59 42.31
C GLN A 296 10.97 -26.91 43.47
N GLN A 297 12.30 -26.86 43.39
CA GLN A 297 13.12 -26.20 44.40
C GLN A 297 12.86 -24.68 44.44
N ASP A 298 12.65 -24.07 43.27
CA ASP A 298 12.26 -22.65 43.17
C ASP A 298 10.85 -22.40 43.72
N ALA A 299 9.97 -23.40 43.66
CA ALA A 299 8.60 -23.30 44.19
C ALA A 299 8.55 -23.42 45.73
N ASP A 300 9.51 -24.13 46.33
CA ASP A 300 9.55 -24.43 47.76
C ASP A 300 10.42 -23.44 48.58
N SER A 301 11.07 -22.48 47.90
CA SER A 301 11.93 -21.43 48.51
C SER A 301 11.12 -20.19 48.90
#